data_AF-A0A4S3FPB7-F1
#
_entry.id   AF-A0A4S3FPB7-F1
#
_cell.length_a   1.000
_cell.length_b   1.000
_cell.length_c   1.000
_cell.angle_alpha   90.00
_cell.angle_beta   90.00
_cell.angle_gamma   90.00
#
_symmetry.space_group_name_H-M   'P 1'
#
loop_
_entity.id
_entity.type
_entity.pdbx_description
1 polymer ?
#
loop_
_entity_poly.entity_id
_entity_poly.type
_entity_poly.pdbx_seq_one_letter_code
_entity_poly.pdbx_strand_id
1 'polypeptide(L)'
;MAIQFNRGTNLTASGNLNSFWLNANEAGGTVLIGGSQNTVVFQPTAIPATVTVTGSANTFYMPEGSPIKLDGAGAEMSTVKYYKP
;
A
#
# COMPACT_ATOMS: atom_id res chain seq x y z
N MET A 1 -6.89 -3.86 11.50
CA MET A 1 -5.58 -3.58 12.10
C MET A 1 -4.92 -2.48 11.30
N ALA A 2 -4.65 -1.32 11.91
CA ALA A 2 -3.92 -0.23 11.25
C ALA A 2 -2.43 -0.44 11.46
N ILE A 3 -1.68 -0.50 10.38
CA ILE A 3 -0.23 -0.68 10.39
C ILE A 3 0.39 0.68 10.04
N GLN A 4 1.14 1.24 10.98
CA GLN A 4 1.84 2.51 10.80
C GLN A 4 3.23 2.26 10.21
N PHE A 5 3.61 3.02 9.17
CA PHE A 5 4.97 2.96 8.64
C PHE A 5 5.90 3.86 9.44
N ASN A 6 7.05 3.30 9.83
CA ASN A 6 8.19 4.07 10.27
C ASN A 6 9.41 3.56 9.49
N ARG A 7 10.16 4.46 8.83
CA ARG A 7 11.40 4.26 8.04
C ARG A 7 11.73 2.82 7.57
N GLY A 8 11.78 2.58 6.26
CA GLY A 8 12.41 1.37 5.69
C GLY A 8 11.86 0.01 6.18
N THR A 9 10.75 -0.02 6.91
CA THR A 9 10.21 -1.26 7.46
C THR A 9 9.42 -1.98 6.38
N ASN A 10 10.00 -3.06 5.87
CA ASN A 10 9.35 -3.99 4.94
C ASN A 10 8.17 -4.66 5.66
N LEU A 11 6.97 -4.12 5.49
CA LEU A 11 5.76 -4.84 5.86
C LEU A 11 5.54 -5.93 4.81
N THR A 12 5.78 -7.19 5.18
CA THR A 12 5.47 -8.34 4.33
C THR A 12 4.09 -8.89 4.68
N ALA A 13 3.09 -8.56 3.85
CA ALA A 13 1.83 -9.27 3.86
C ALA A 13 1.93 -10.45 2.87
N SER A 14 2.01 -11.69 3.37
CA SER A 14 2.15 -12.91 2.55
C SER A 14 0.88 -13.78 2.50
N GLY A 15 -0.20 -13.36 3.16
CA GLY A 15 -1.49 -14.06 3.17
C GLY A 15 -2.47 -13.61 2.09
N ASN A 16 -3.62 -14.27 2.01
CA ASN A 16 -4.73 -13.92 1.14
C ASN A 16 -5.90 -13.30 1.93
N LEU A 17 -6.70 -12.44 1.29
CA LEU A 17 -7.95 -11.88 1.85
C LEU A 17 -7.77 -11.02 3.12
N ASN A 18 -6.62 -10.36 3.29
CA ASN A 18 -6.42 -9.47 4.42
C ASN A 18 -6.88 -8.04 4.11
N SER A 19 -7.27 -7.30 5.15
CA SER A 19 -7.55 -5.87 5.07
C SER A 19 -6.55 -5.08 5.91
N PHE A 20 -5.75 -4.24 5.26
CA PHE A 20 -4.74 -3.41 5.91
C PHE A 20 -5.11 -1.94 5.79
N TRP A 21 -4.99 -1.21 6.89
CA TRP A 21 -5.01 0.26 6.87
C TRP A 21 -3.58 0.75 7.08
N LEU A 22 -3.11 1.59 6.18
CA LEU A 22 -1.73 2.00 6.09
C LEU A 22 -1.59 3.52 6.23
N ASN A 23 -0.62 3.98 7.02
CA ASN A 23 -0.30 5.40 7.16
C ASN A 23 1.18 5.64 6.91
N ALA A 24 1.50 6.48 5.91
CA ALA A 24 2.85 6.98 5.68
C ALA A 24 3.13 8.17 6.61
N ASN A 25 3.86 7.90 7.69
CA ASN A 25 4.20 8.87 8.75
C ASN A 25 5.55 9.57 8.50
N GLU A 26 6.46 8.99 7.72
CA GLU A 26 7.77 9.58 7.40
C GLU A 26 8.19 9.34 5.93
N ALA A 27 9.02 10.22 5.39
CA ALA A 27 9.45 10.17 4.00
C ALA A 27 10.38 8.98 3.72
N GLY A 28 10.21 8.32 2.57
CA GLY A 28 11.09 7.24 2.12
C GLY A 28 10.77 5.86 2.69
N GLY A 29 9.50 5.59 3.00
CA GLY A 29 9.03 4.23 3.35
C GLY A 29 8.81 3.35 2.12
N THR A 30 9.29 2.10 2.18
CA THR A 30 8.99 1.03 1.22
C THR A 30 8.09 -0.02 1.87
N VAL A 31 7.05 -0.45 1.17
CA VAL A 31 6.09 -1.49 1.63
C VAL A 31 6.16 -2.68 0.68
N LEU A 32 6.22 -3.93 1.17
CA LEU A 32 6.30 -5.12 0.32
C LEU A 32 5.05 -6.02 0.43
N ILE A 33 4.19 -5.98 -0.58
CA ILE A 33 2.95 -6.78 -0.57
C ILE A 33 3.13 -8.00 -1.47
N GLY A 34 3.40 -9.15 -0.85
CA GLY A 34 3.63 -10.42 -1.54
C GLY A 34 2.44 -11.35 -1.65
N GLY A 35 1.43 -11.17 -0.81
CA GLY A 35 0.19 -11.94 -0.82
C GLY A 35 -0.78 -11.47 -1.90
N SER A 36 -1.79 -12.29 -2.19
CA SER A 36 -2.79 -12.02 -3.24
C SER A 36 -4.17 -11.69 -2.66
N GLN A 37 -5.02 -11.01 -3.44
CA GLN A 37 -6.42 -10.72 -3.05
C GLN A 37 -6.56 -9.95 -1.74
N ASN A 38 -5.57 -9.16 -1.36
CA ASN A 38 -5.65 -8.30 -0.18
C ASN A 38 -6.32 -6.97 -0.52
N THR A 39 -6.96 -6.37 0.48
CA THR A 39 -7.46 -5.01 0.44
C THR A 39 -6.55 -4.11 1.28
N VAL A 40 -6.10 -3.02 0.69
CA VAL A 40 -5.13 -2.10 1.28
C VAL A 40 -5.68 -0.70 1.20
N VAL A 41 -5.82 -0.02 2.32
CA VAL A 41 -6.38 1.33 2.41
C VAL A 41 -5.32 2.26 2.95
N PHE A 42 -4.86 3.21 2.14
CA PHE A 42 -3.91 4.24 2.58
C PHE A 42 -4.65 5.40 3.21
N GLN A 43 -4.11 5.97 4.28
CA GLN A 43 -4.56 7.24 4.86
C GLN A 43 -3.96 8.42 4.08
N PRO A 44 -4.67 9.58 4.04
CA PRO A 44 -4.16 10.78 3.38
C PRO A 44 -2.82 11.20 3.97
N THR A 45 -1.87 11.52 3.10
CA THR A 45 -0.55 11.98 3.52
C THR A 45 0.06 12.91 2.48
N ALA A 46 0.86 13.89 2.92
CA ALA A 46 1.70 14.71 2.05
C ALA A 46 3.09 14.08 1.83
N ILE A 47 3.35 12.95 2.47
CA ILE A 47 4.66 12.32 2.55
C ILE A 47 4.80 11.29 1.42
N PRO A 48 5.86 11.38 0.58
CA PRO A 48 6.07 10.41 -0.49
C PRO A 48 6.34 9.00 0.06
N ALA A 49 5.63 8.02 -0.50
CA ALA A 49 5.79 6.60 -0.16
C ALA A 49 5.76 5.72 -1.41
N THR A 50 6.56 4.65 -1.41
CA THR A 50 6.58 3.65 -2.48
C THR A 50 6.15 2.30 -1.94
N VAL A 51 5.27 1.62 -2.66
CA VAL A 51 4.71 0.33 -2.28
C VAL A 51 5.08 -0.66 -3.37
N THR A 52 6.05 -1.51 -3.08
CA THR A 52 6.44 -2.62 -3.93
C THR A 52 5.43 -3.76 -3.78
N VAL A 53 4.77 -4.13 -4.86
CA VAL A 53 3.75 -5.17 -4.90
C VAL A 53 4.29 -6.31 -5.76
N THR A 54 4.41 -7.49 -5.16
CA THR A 54 4.82 -8.72 -5.84
C THR A 54 3.66 -9.71 -5.97
N GLY A 55 2.68 -9.65 -5.07
CA GLY A 55 1.46 -10.46 -5.13
C GLY A 55 0.40 -9.89 -6.09
N SER A 56 -0.55 -10.73 -6.51
CA SER A 56 -1.53 -10.41 -7.56
C SER A 56 -2.95 -10.14 -7.02
N ALA A 57 -3.80 -9.51 -7.83
CA ALA A 57 -5.22 -9.29 -7.54
C ALA A 57 -5.50 -8.52 -6.23
N ASN A 58 -4.56 -7.69 -5.78
CA ASN A 58 -4.78 -6.84 -4.62
C ASN A 58 -5.66 -5.65 -5.00
N THR A 59 -6.35 -5.06 -4.03
CA THR A 59 -7.13 -3.83 -4.19
C THR A 59 -6.54 -2.74 -3.31
N PHE A 60 -6.12 -1.64 -3.91
CA PHE A 60 -5.55 -0.48 -3.25
C PHE A 60 -6.52 0.69 -3.26
N TYR A 61 -6.86 1.22 -2.09
CA TYR A 61 -7.61 2.45 -1.92
C TYR A 61 -6.64 3.58 -1.58
N MET A 62 -6.47 4.50 -2.52
CA MET A 62 -5.55 5.64 -2.40
C MET A 62 -6.31 6.94 -2.19
N PRO A 63 -5.91 7.76 -1.21
CA PRO A 63 -6.44 9.10 -1.07
C PRO A 63 -5.95 9.97 -2.24
N GLU A 64 -6.88 10.67 -2.88
CA GLU A 64 -6.57 11.63 -3.94
C GLU A 64 -5.55 12.68 -3.46
N GLY A 65 -4.58 13.02 -4.31
CA GLY A 65 -3.54 14.01 -4.02
C GLY A 65 -2.40 13.53 -3.11
N SER A 66 -2.47 12.33 -2.54
CA SER A 66 -1.36 11.78 -1.75
C SER A 66 -0.24 11.26 -2.67
N PRO A 67 1.05 11.56 -2.40
CA PRO A 67 2.18 11.18 -3.25
C PRO A 67 2.61 9.72 -3.00
N ILE A 68 1.67 8.77 -3.10
CA ILE A 68 1.88 7.33 -2.91
C ILE A 68 2.01 6.68 -4.28
N LYS A 69 3.06 5.87 -4.48
CA LYS A 69 3.30 5.13 -5.74
C LYS A 69 3.29 3.64 -5.49
N LEU A 70 2.69 2.88 -6.40
CA LEU A 70 2.88 1.43 -6.46
C LEU A 70 3.97 1.09 -7.48
N ASP A 71 4.76 0.07 -7.18
CA ASP A 71 5.82 -0.45 -8.03
C ASP A 71 5.82 -1.99 -7.97
N GLY A 72 6.52 -2.64 -8.90
CA GLY A 72 6.65 -4.10 -8.96
C GLY A 72 5.57 -4.79 -9.80
N ALA A 73 5.86 -6.03 -10.20
CA ALA A 73 5.02 -6.80 -11.14
C ALA A 73 3.58 -7.04 -10.65
N GLY A 74 3.37 -7.10 -9.33
CA GLY A 74 2.05 -7.25 -8.73
C GLY A 74 1.18 -6.00 -8.80
N ALA A 75 1.78 -4.82 -8.99
CA ALA A 75 1.06 -3.55 -9.05
C ALA A 75 0.16 -3.46 -10.29
N GLU A 76 0.68 -3.86 -11.45
CA GLU A 76 -0.08 -3.91 -12.71
C GLU A 76 -1.22 -4.93 -12.67
N MET A 77 -1.06 -6.00 -11.88
CA MET A 77 -2.06 -7.04 -11.66
C MET A 77 -3.06 -6.70 -10.55
N SER A 78 -3.01 -5.48 -10.02
CA SER A 78 -3.83 -5.04 -8.90
C SER A 78 -4.78 -3.93 -9.31
N THR A 79 -5.89 -3.83 -8.58
CA THR A 79 -6.87 -2.76 -8.77
C THR A 79 -6.50 -1.57 -7.91
N VAL A 80 -6.43 -0.37 -8.49
CA VAL A 80 -6.26 0.89 -7.75
C VAL A 80 -7.55 1.69 -7.83
N LYS A 81 -8.05 2.12 -6.67
CA LYS A 81 -9.21 2.99 -6.52
C LYS A 81 -8.80 4.24 -5.77
N TYR A 82 -9.15 5.39 -6.30
CA TYR A 82 -8.93 6.67 -5.63
C TYR A 82 -10.19 7.06 -4.85
N TYR A 83 -9.99 7.65 -3.67
CA TYR A 83 -11.08 8.19 -2.86
C TYR A 83 -10.74 9.59 -2.39
N LYS A 84 -11.78 10.41 -2.25
CA LYS A 84 -11.68 11.71 -1.60
C LYS A 84 -11.88 11.51 -0.09
N PRO A 85 -10.88 11.84 0.75
CA PRO A 85 -11.00 11.69 2.20
C PRO A 85 -12.05 12.63 2.82
#